data_AF-A0A2N3QGS8-F1
#
_entry.id   AF-A0A2N3QGS8-F1
#
_cell.length_a   1.000
_cell.length_b   1.000
_cell.length_c   1.000
_cell.angle_alpha   90.00
_cell.angle_beta   90.00
_cell.angle_gamma   90.00
#
_symmetry.space_group_name_H-M   'P 1'
#
loop_
_entity.id
_entity.type
_entity.pdbx_description
1 polymer ?
#
loop_
_entity_poly.entity_id
_entity_poly.type
_entity_poly.pdbx_seq_one_letter_code
_entity_poly.pdbx_strand_id
1 'polypeptide(L)'
;MWVEEIDAIAPDAHIDVAIGGRTVRGSIVASIIEPEGAQTIATYGGSDFYAGTPAATVHTVGEGRVVFIGTALDSEGMGALIDPVIDACGAEAIESPEGVEVMRRTADDGTVCTMVVNTAGRSVHWPHALGGEDLDLAPFETRIM
;
A
#
# COMPACT_ATOMS: atom_id res chain seq x y z
N MET A 1 1.11 9.80 -20.84
CA MET A 1 0.93 8.35 -20.61
C MET A 1 -0.51 8.00 -20.84
N TRP A 2 -0.78 6.87 -21.48
CA TRP A 2 -2.13 6.36 -21.70
C TRP A 2 -2.17 4.85 -21.47
N VAL A 3 -3.38 4.31 -21.40
CA VAL A 3 -3.62 2.87 -21.37
C VAL A 3 -4.10 2.48 -22.76
N GLU A 4 -3.34 1.65 -23.45
CA GLU A 4 -3.67 1.17 -24.80
C GLU A 4 -4.82 0.16 -24.74
N GLU A 5 -4.75 -0.77 -23.79
CA GLU A 5 -5.73 -1.84 -23.60
C GLU A 5 -5.82 -2.23 -22.12
N ILE A 6 -6.97 -2.77 -21.74
CA ILE A 6 -7.20 -3.35 -20.41
C ILE A 6 -7.65 -4.79 -20.61
N ASP A 7 -6.81 -5.72 -20.18
CA ASP A 7 -7.14 -7.14 -20.12
C ASP A 7 -7.80 -7.46 -18.77
N ALA A 8 -8.84 -8.29 -18.77
CA ALA A 8 -9.57 -8.67 -17.57
C ALA A 8 -9.05 -10.03 -17.06
N ILE A 9 -8.71 -10.10 -15.79
CA ILE A 9 -8.14 -11.30 -15.17
C ILE A 9 -9.27 -12.09 -14.51
N ALA A 10 -9.35 -13.40 -14.76
CA ALA A 10 -10.33 -14.27 -14.14
C ALA A 10 -10.21 -14.23 -12.60
N PRO A 11 -11.31 -14.40 -11.83
CA PRO A 11 -11.29 -14.25 -10.37
C PRO A 11 -10.31 -15.17 -9.62
N ASP A 12 -9.98 -16.32 -10.19
CA ASP A 12 -9.05 -17.32 -9.66
C ASP A 12 -7.66 -17.27 -10.31
N ALA A 13 -7.45 -16.36 -11.26
CA ALA A 13 -6.18 -16.12 -11.93
C ALA A 13 -5.43 -14.93 -11.31
N HIS A 14 -4.13 -14.89 -11.58
CA HIS A 14 -3.26 -13.77 -11.24
C HIS A 14 -2.24 -13.57 -12.35
N ILE A 15 -1.66 -12.39 -12.36
CA ILE A 15 -0.51 -12.04 -13.20
C ILE A 15 0.69 -11.77 -12.31
N ASP A 16 1.88 -12.14 -12.78
CA ASP A 16 3.11 -11.79 -12.10
C ASP A 16 3.44 -10.32 -12.36
N VAL A 17 3.95 -9.63 -11.34
CA VAL A 17 4.46 -8.26 -11.45
C VAL A 17 5.82 -8.19 -10.79
N ALA A 18 6.83 -7.74 -11.52
CA ALA A 18 8.17 -7.50 -10.99
C ALA A 18 8.26 -6.07 -10.44
N ILE A 19 8.57 -5.93 -9.15
CA ILE A 19 8.69 -4.64 -8.44
C ILE A 19 9.91 -4.70 -7.54
N GLY A 20 10.86 -3.77 -7.66
CA GLY A 20 11.99 -3.67 -6.72
C GLY A 20 12.80 -4.98 -6.52
N GLY A 21 12.92 -5.81 -7.55
CA GLY A 21 13.68 -7.08 -7.51
C GLY A 21 12.92 -8.31 -6.97
N ARG A 22 11.63 -8.18 -6.68
CA ARG A 22 10.72 -9.29 -6.27
C ARG A 22 9.58 -9.45 -7.26
N THR A 23 8.95 -10.62 -7.24
CA THR A 23 7.74 -10.93 -8.01
C THR A 23 6.56 -11.00 -7.06
N VAL A 24 5.54 -10.20 -7.32
CA VAL A 24 4.27 -10.11 -6.57
C VAL A 24 3.10 -10.40 -7.50
N ARG A 25 1.88 -10.52 -6.95
CA ARG A 25 0.69 -10.85 -7.75
C ARG A 25 -0.18 -9.64 -8.04
N GLY A 26 -0.60 -9.51 -9.29
CA GLY A 26 -1.69 -8.64 -9.75
C GLY A 26 -2.95 -9.44 -10.05
N SER A 27 -4.10 -8.76 -10.01
CA SER A 27 -5.43 -9.35 -10.22
C SER A 27 -6.40 -8.33 -10.80
N ILE A 28 -7.63 -8.77 -11.09
CA ILE A 28 -8.76 -7.98 -11.64
C ILE A 28 -8.53 -7.52 -13.08
N VAL A 29 -7.46 -6.78 -13.33
CA VAL A 29 -7.11 -6.25 -14.65
C VAL A 29 -5.59 -6.17 -14.84
N ALA A 30 -5.16 -6.16 -16.09
CA ALA A 30 -3.85 -5.70 -16.53
C ALA A 30 -4.04 -4.55 -17.52
N SER A 31 -3.73 -3.32 -17.08
CA SER A 31 -3.68 -2.15 -17.95
C SER A 31 -2.34 -2.12 -18.68
N ILE A 32 -2.36 -2.15 -20.01
CA ILE A 32 -1.15 -2.03 -20.84
C ILE A 32 -0.81 -0.55 -20.98
N ILE A 33 0.23 -0.12 -20.26
CA ILE A 33 0.58 1.29 -20.10
C ILE A 33 1.64 1.67 -21.14
N GLU A 34 1.41 2.77 -21.85
CA GLU A 34 2.42 3.44 -22.67
C GLU A 34 2.90 4.71 -21.95
N PRO A 35 4.11 4.70 -21.37
CA PRO A 35 4.65 5.85 -20.65
C PRO A 35 5.01 6.98 -21.61
N GLU A 36 4.60 8.20 -21.27
CA GLU A 36 5.11 9.42 -21.91
C GLU A 36 5.61 10.33 -20.80
N GLY A 37 6.92 10.48 -20.68
CA GLY A 37 7.57 11.22 -19.57
C GLY A 37 7.56 10.48 -18.22
N ALA A 38 6.68 9.50 -18.04
CA ALA A 38 6.63 8.66 -16.84
C ALA A 38 7.73 7.59 -16.85
N GLN A 39 8.29 7.30 -15.68
CA GLN A 39 9.27 6.25 -15.46
C GLN A 39 8.55 4.96 -15.04
N THR A 40 8.99 3.82 -15.57
CA THR A 40 8.48 2.51 -15.16
C THR A 40 9.09 2.12 -13.81
N ILE A 41 8.24 1.74 -12.85
CA ILE A 41 8.65 1.30 -11.50
C ILE A 41 8.24 -0.14 -11.19
N ALA A 42 7.36 -0.73 -12.02
CA ALA A 42 7.00 -2.14 -12.01
C ALA A 42 6.71 -2.62 -13.43
N THR A 43 6.95 -3.88 -13.73
CA THR A 43 6.68 -4.49 -15.04
C THR A 43 5.88 -5.77 -14.91
N TYR A 44 4.96 -6.03 -15.84
CA TYR A 44 4.29 -7.33 -15.91
C TYR A 44 5.29 -8.44 -16.21
N GLY A 45 5.13 -9.58 -15.55
CA GLY A 45 5.91 -10.80 -15.75
C GLY A 45 5.14 -11.85 -16.54
N GLY A 46 5.47 -13.12 -16.33
CA GLY A 46 4.77 -14.25 -16.93
C GLY A 46 5.05 -14.41 -18.43
N SER A 47 4.07 -14.98 -19.14
CA SER A 47 4.15 -15.32 -20.57
C SER A 47 3.03 -14.71 -21.41
N ASP A 48 2.20 -13.85 -20.82
CA ASP A 48 1.15 -13.15 -21.55
C ASP A 48 1.75 -12.12 -22.52
N PHE A 49 0.94 -11.66 -23.48
CA PHE A 49 1.42 -10.81 -24.58
C PHE A 49 1.95 -9.43 -24.14
N TYR A 50 1.62 -9.00 -22.91
CA TYR A 50 2.09 -7.77 -22.28
C TYR A 50 3.22 -7.99 -21.26
N ALA A 51 3.80 -9.20 -21.19
CA ALA A 51 4.97 -9.45 -20.36
C ALA A 51 6.13 -8.51 -20.73
N GLY A 52 6.78 -7.94 -19.72
CA GLY A 52 7.83 -6.94 -19.86
C GLY A 52 7.34 -5.50 -20.06
N THR A 53 6.04 -5.27 -20.26
CA THR A 53 5.47 -3.92 -20.33
C THR A 53 5.25 -3.34 -18.93
N PRO A 54 5.11 -2.00 -18.79
CA PRO A 54 4.95 -1.37 -17.49
C PRO A 54 3.63 -1.78 -16.79
N ALA A 55 3.74 -2.20 -15.53
CA ALA A 55 2.62 -2.48 -14.63
C ALA A 55 2.36 -1.33 -13.65
N ALA A 56 3.39 -0.54 -13.34
CA ALA A 56 3.23 0.70 -12.61
C ALA A 56 4.27 1.72 -13.07
N THR A 57 3.90 3.00 -12.99
CA THR A 57 4.75 4.12 -13.40
C THR A 57 4.71 5.25 -12.38
N VAL A 58 5.75 6.09 -12.39
CA VAL A 58 5.79 7.36 -11.67
C VAL A 58 6.12 8.50 -12.62
N HIS A 59 5.44 9.63 -12.49
CA HIS A 59 5.72 10.84 -13.26
C HIS A 59 5.90 12.03 -12.31
N THR A 60 6.94 12.83 -12.53
CA THR A 60 7.16 14.08 -11.79
C THR A 60 6.41 15.21 -12.50
N VAL A 61 5.54 15.91 -11.78
CA VAL A 61 4.73 17.02 -12.31
C VAL A 61 4.85 18.21 -11.36
N GLY A 62 5.52 19.28 -11.81
CA GLY A 62 5.89 20.38 -10.93
C GLY A 62 6.77 19.89 -9.78
N GLU A 63 6.35 20.17 -8.55
CA GLU A 63 7.03 19.72 -7.32
C GLU A 63 6.50 18.36 -6.80
N GLY A 64 5.45 17.82 -7.45
CA GLY A 64 4.78 16.59 -7.03
C GLY A 64 5.15 15.38 -7.88
N ARG A 65 4.63 14.23 -7.48
CA ARG A 65 4.72 12.97 -8.22
C ARG A 65 3.34 12.31 -8.33
N VAL A 66 3.12 11.61 -9.43
CA VAL A 66 1.92 10.82 -9.69
C VAL A 66 2.34 9.39 -9.93
N VAL A 67 1.79 8.45 -9.16
CA VAL A 67 1.99 7.01 -9.35
C VAL A 67 0.72 6.42 -9.95
N PHE A 68 0.87 5.64 -11.02
CA PHE A 68 -0.23 4.89 -11.63
C PHE A 68 0.09 3.39 -11.55
N ILE A 69 -0.88 2.60 -11.09
CA ILE A 69 -0.78 1.15 -10.92
C ILE A 69 -1.83 0.51 -11.83
N GLY A 70 -1.38 -0.31 -12.79
CA GLY A 70 -2.21 -0.89 -13.85
C GLY A 70 -2.98 -2.15 -13.45
N THR A 71 -2.79 -2.65 -12.24
CA THR A 71 -3.40 -3.89 -11.73
C THR A 71 -3.68 -3.80 -10.23
N ALA A 72 -4.60 -4.62 -9.72
CA ALA A 72 -4.81 -4.75 -8.28
C ALA A 72 -3.75 -5.67 -7.69
N LEU A 73 -2.72 -5.06 -7.08
CA LEU A 73 -1.64 -5.76 -6.42
C LEU A 73 -2.09 -6.41 -5.10
N ASP A 74 -1.49 -7.54 -4.78
CA ASP A 74 -1.56 -8.11 -3.44
C ASP A 74 -0.89 -7.20 -2.38
N SER A 75 -1.03 -7.58 -1.11
CA SER A 75 -0.51 -6.77 0.00
C SER A 75 1.00 -6.55 -0.06
N GLU A 76 1.77 -7.54 -0.54
CA GLU A 76 3.21 -7.42 -0.70
C GLU A 76 3.57 -6.42 -1.81
N GLY A 77 2.89 -6.51 -2.96
CA GLY A 77 3.08 -5.60 -4.08
C GLY A 77 2.66 -4.17 -3.76
N MET A 78 1.56 -3.99 -3.04
CA MET A 78 1.12 -2.68 -2.59
C MET A 78 2.14 -2.06 -1.63
N GLY A 79 2.61 -2.81 -0.63
CA GLY A 79 3.69 -2.37 0.27
C GLY A 79 4.94 -1.93 -0.50
N ALA A 80 5.40 -2.76 -1.44
CA ALA A 80 6.58 -2.47 -2.26
C ALA A 80 6.48 -1.17 -3.08
N LEU A 81 5.26 -0.68 -3.39
CA LEU A 81 5.05 0.59 -4.09
C LEU A 81 4.73 1.75 -3.14
N ILE A 82 3.99 1.54 -2.06
CA ILE A 82 3.52 2.62 -1.19
C ILE A 82 4.56 3.02 -0.13
N ASP A 83 5.37 2.08 0.38
CA ASP A 83 6.36 2.38 1.42
C ASP A 83 7.37 3.45 0.94
N PRO A 84 7.96 3.35 -0.28
CA PRO A 84 8.84 4.39 -0.78
C PRO A 84 8.15 5.75 -0.99
N VAL A 85 6.83 5.76 -1.21
CA VAL A 85 6.04 6.99 -1.35
C VAL A 85 5.85 7.64 0.02
N ILE A 86 5.49 6.86 1.05
CA ILE A 86 5.36 7.32 2.43
C ILE A 86 6.69 7.92 2.92
N ASP A 87 7.80 7.21 2.69
CA ASP A 87 9.15 7.66 3.02
C ASP A 87 9.51 8.98 2.30
N ALA A 88 9.24 9.07 1.00
CA ALA A 88 9.53 10.26 0.21
C ALA A 88 8.68 11.48 0.62
N CYS A 89 7.47 11.25 1.14
CA CYS A 89 6.60 12.29 1.68
C CYS A 89 7.01 12.73 3.09
N GLY A 90 7.85 11.95 3.80
CA GLY A 90 8.17 12.18 5.21
C GLY A 90 6.94 12.06 6.11
N ALA A 91 5.96 11.24 5.72
CA ALA A 91 4.77 11.03 6.51
C ALA A 91 5.09 10.20 7.76
N GLU A 92 4.60 10.64 8.91
CA GLU A 92 4.72 9.86 10.15
C GLU A 92 3.77 8.66 10.10
N ALA A 93 4.31 7.46 10.30
CA ALA A 93 3.56 6.22 10.43
C ALA A 93 3.72 5.65 11.84
N ILE A 94 2.67 4.98 12.33
CA ILE A 94 2.72 4.22 13.58
C ILE A 94 2.64 2.75 13.23
N GLU A 95 3.75 2.05 13.41
CA GLU A 95 3.80 0.59 13.29
C GLU A 95 2.97 -0.05 14.40
N SER A 96 1.98 -0.85 14.03
CA SER A 96 1.08 -1.53 14.98
C SER A 96 0.84 -2.98 14.55
N PRO A 97 0.46 -3.86 15.49
CA PRO A 97 0.18 -5.26 15.15
C PRO A 97 -0.97 -5.41 14.17
N GLU A 98 -0.98 -6.52 13.42
CA GLU A 98 -2.09 -6.86 12.53
C GLU A 98 -3.44 -6.87 13.28
N GLY A 99 -4.41 -6.14 12.73
CA GLY A 99 -5.74 -5.99 13.33
C GLY A 99 -5.79 -4.91 14.41
N VAL A 100 -4.76 -4.08 14.56
CA VAL A 100 -4.80 -2.86 15.37
C VAL A 100 -4.71 -1.66 14.44
N GLU A 101 -5.63 -0.72 14.59
CA GLU A 101 -5.60 0.58 13.91
C GLU A 101 -5.30 1.69 14.91
N VAL A 102 -4.43 2.62 14.54
CA VAL A 102 -4.05 3.75 15.39
C VAL A 102 -4.34 5.05 14.66
N MET A 103 -5.05 5.95 15.34
CA MET A 103 -5.40 7.27 14.83
C MET A 103 -5.00 8.33 15.84
N ARG A 104 -4.22 9.32 15.39
CA ARG A 104 -3.84 10.48 16.22
C ARG A 104 -4.53 11.73 15.68
N ARG A 105 -5.23 12.45 16.56
CA ARG A 105 -5.91 13.71 16.24
C ARG A 105 -5.41 14.80 17.17
N THR A 106 -5.18 15.99 16.62
CA THR A 106 -4.86 17.19 17.39
C THR A 106 -6.03 18.16 17.27
N ALA A 107 -6.61 18.56 18.39
CA ALA A 107 -7.65 19.58 18.45
C ALA A 107 -7.06 20.99 18.31
N ASP A 108 -7.91 21.98 18.03
CA ASP A 108 -7.48 23.38 17.85
C ASP A 108 -6.80 23.98 19.10
N ASP A 109 -7.12 23.46 20.29
CA ASP A 109 -6.49 23.86 21.56
C ASP A 109 -5.14 23.15 21.82
N GLY A 110 -4.69 22.32 20.88
CA GLY A 110 -3.45 21.54 20.97
C GLY A 110 -3.58 20.21 21.70
N THR A 111 -4.78 19.86 22.20
CA THR A 111 -5.02 18.54 22.81
C THR A 111 -4.81 17.44 21.79
N VAL A 112 -3.94 16.48 22.11
CA VAL A 112 -3.70 15.28 21.29
C VAL A 112 -4.52 14.14 21.85
N CYS A 113 -5.23 13.44 20.97
CA CYS A 113 -6.01 12.25 21.27
C CYS A 113 -5.53 11.12 20.36
N THR A 114 -5.09 10.01 20.96
CA THR A 114 -4.67 8.80 20.25
C THR A 114 -5.70 7.71 20.49
N MET A 115 -6.33 7.24 19.42
CA MET A 115 -7.28 6.14 19.46
C MET A 115 -6.59 4.88 18.95
N VAL A 116 -6.61 3.82 19.76
CA VAL A 116 -6.10 2.49 19.41
C VAL A 116 -7.29 1.55 19.36
N VAL A 117 -7.55 0.97 18.18
CA VAL A 117 -8.72 0.13 17.92
C VAL A 117 -8.25 -1.26 17.53
N ASN A 118 -8.61 -2.28 18.30
CA ASN A 118 -8.47 -3.66 17.86
C ASN A 118 -9.63 -3.97 16.90
N THR A 119 -9.38 -4.07 15.60
CA THR A 119 -10.37 -4.43 14.59
C THR A 119 -10.54 -5.94 14.45
N ALA A 120 -9.73 -6.74 15.15
CA ALA A 120 -9.81 -8.19 15.12
C ALA A 120 -10.77 -8.76 16.18
N GLY A 121 -11.37 -9.90 15.84
CA GLY A 121 -12.19 -10.71 16.76
C GLY A 121 -11.37 -11.55 17.77
N ARG A 122 -10.11 -11.19 18.00
CA ARG A 122 -9.19 -11.88 18.92
C ARG A 122 -8.49 -10.86 19.81
N SER A 123 -8.00 -11.30 20.96
CA SER A 123 -7.11 -10.45 21.77
C SER A 123 -5.80 -10.19 21.03
N VAL A 124 -5.25 -8.99 21.20
CA VAL A 124 -3.96 -8.59 20.65
C VAL A 124 -3.08 -8.09 21.78
N HIS A 125 -1.85 -8.60 21.83
CA HIS A 125 -0.79 -8.10 22.68
C HIS A 125 0.15 -7.24 21.85
N TRP A 126 0.29 -5.97 22.20
CA TRP A 126 1.20 -5.02 21.53
C TRP A 126 2.32 -4.61 22.49
N PRO A 127 3.52 -5.20 22.35
CA PRO A 127 4.64 -4.86 23.22
C PRO A 127 5.16 -3.45 22.91
N HIS A 128 5.56 -2.72 23.96
CA HIS A 128 6.08 -1.34 23.86
C HIS A 128 5.22 -0.41 22.99
N ALA A 129 3.89 -0.51 23.13
CA ALA A 129 2.96 0.22 22.30
C ALA A 129 3.21 1.74 22.38
N LEU A 130 3.29 2.39 21.22
CA LEU A 130 3.55 3.84 21.10
C LEU A 130 4.85 4.29 21.80
N GLY A 131 5.83 3.38 21.95
CA GLY A 131 7.09 3.64 22.65
C GLY A 131 7.00 3.60 24.18
N GLY A 132 5.88 3.10 24.72
CA GLY A 132 5.60 3.01 26.16
C GLY A 132 5.65 1.59 26.71
N GLU A 133 4.70 1.29 27.60
CA GLU A 133 4.48 -0.06 28.16
C GLU A 133 3.72 -0.96 27.18
N ASP A 134 3.64 -2.24 27.53
CA ASP A 134 2.86 -3.21 26.76
C ASP A 134 1.36 -2.90 26.84
N LEU A 135 0.66 -3.18 25.75
CA LEU A 135 -0.76 -2.93 25.61
C LEU A 135 -1.51 -4.20 25.20
N ASP A 136 -2.32 -4.73 26.12
CA ASP A 136 -3.25 -5.82 25.84
C ASP A 136 -4.63 -5.27 25.45
N LEU A 137 -5.15 -5.68 24.29
CA LEU A 137 -6.46 -5.30 23.78
C LEU A 137 -7.34 -6.55 23.68
N ALA A 138 -8.53 -6.51 24.28
CA ALA A 138 -9.59 -7.49 24.09
C ALA A 138 -10.16 -7.41 22.65
N PRO A 139 -10.87 -8.44 22.16
CA PRO A 139 -11.51 -8.41 20.85
C PRO A 139 -12.40 -7.16 20.69
N PHE A 140 -12.21 -6.42 19.59
CA PHE A 140 -12.96 -5.20 19.30
C PHE A 140 -12.80 -4.05 20.32
N GLU A 141 -11.83 -4.14 21.23
CA GLU A 141 -11.57 -3.08 22.21
C GLU A 141 -11.05 -1.81 21.53
N THR A 142 -11.52 -0.66 22.04
CA THR A 142 -10.98 0.65 21.71
C THR A 142 -10.43 1.31 22.97
N ARG A 143 -9.20 1.82 22.89
CA ARG A 143 -8.61 2.70 23.91
C ARG A 143 -8.38 4.08 23.36
N ILE A 144 -8.60 5.07 24.21
CA ILE A 144 -8.32 6.48 23.92
C ILE A 144 -7.30 6.96 24.95
N MET A 145 -6.20 7.50 24.46
CA MET A 145 -5.04 7.95 25.23
C MET A 145 -4.68 9.40 24.91
#